data_AF-A0A2H0SJR9-F1
#
_entry.id   AF-A0A2H0SJR9-F1
#
_cell.length_a   1.000
_cell.length_b   1.000
_cell.length_c   1.000
_cell.angle_alpha   90.00
_cell.angle_beta   90.00
_cell.angle_gamma   90.00
#
_symmetry.space_group_name_H-M   'P 1'
#
loop_
_entity.id
_entity.type
_entity.pdbx_description
1 polymer ?
#
loop_
_entity_poly.entity_id
_entity_poly.type
_entity_poly.pdbx_seq_one_letter_code
_entity_poly.pdbx_strand_id
1 'polypeptide(L)'
;MYQFYYDEQEKKVDSKTVGSFTQYPLILAWSITIHKSQGKTFEKAIVDFDRGTFAHGQAYVALSRCVSLTGLVLKKPVEPRHIMIDWKVSKYLTGRAYAEAEKRLSVDAKARIIELAAEEGSRVKIVYLKADNTKSRRVVSPARVGEMEYQGKAFLGFSGFDELRGEERVFRVDRVLEIERVG
;
A
#
# COMPACT_ATOMS: atom_id res chain seq x y z
N MET A 1 -23.43 2.51 29.25
CA MET A 1 -23.38 3.66 28.32
C MET A 1 -23.37 4.92 29.15
N TYR A 2 -22.49 5.88 28.86
CA TYR A 2 -22.35 7.12 29.64
C TYR A 2 -22.74 8.31 28.78
N GLN A 3 -23.42 9.28 29.38
CA GLN A 3 -23.64 10.60 28.82
C GLN A 3 -22.80 11.58 29.62
N PHE A 4 -21.88 12.27 28.94
CA PHE A 4 -21.06 13.30 29.55
C PHE A 4 -21.81 14.62 29.54
N TYR A 5 -21.76 15.35 30.64
CA TYR A 5 -22.29 16.71 30.74
C TYR A 5 -21.28 17.59 31.46
N TYR A 6 -21.33 18.89 31.16
CA TYR A 6 -20.49 19.87 31.83
C TYR A 6 -21.23 20.39 33.06
N ASP A 7 -20.63 20.23 34.23
CA ASP A 7 -21.13 20.80 35.48
C ASP A 7 -20.56 22.22 35.63
N GLU A 8 -21.42 23.23 35.44
CA GLU A 8 -21.01 24.64 35.52
C GLU A 8 -20.63 25.09 36.94
N GLN A 9 -21.14 24.41 37.98
CA GLN A 9 -20.85 24.77 39.37
C GLN A 9 -19.47 24.26 39.79
N GLU A 10 -19.13 23.03 39.40
CA GLU A 10 -17.83 22.44 39.72
C GLU A 10 -16.78 22.65 38.62
N LYS A 11 -17.14 23.31 37.51
CA LYS A 11 -16.29 23.54 36.33
C LYS A 11 -15.61 22.25 35.85
N LYS A 12 -16.33 21.13 35.87
CA LYS A 12 -15.81 19.80 35.51
C LYS A 12 -16.72 19.10 34.52
N VAL A 13 -16.15 18.22 33.71
CA VAL A 13 -16.92 17.29 32.88
C VAL A 13 -17.25 16.08 33.75
N ASP A 14 -18.54 15.85 33.99
CA ASP A 14 -19.04 14.68 34.71
C ASP A 14 -19.73 13.70 33.75
N SER A 15 -19.98 12.48 34.21
CA SER A 15 -20.57 11.40 33.40
C SER A 15 -21.72 10.72 34.12
N LYS A 16 -22.87 10.62 33.45
CA LYS A 16 -24.05 9.92 33.94
C LYS A 16 -24.22 8.59 33.21
N THR A 17 -24.44 7.50 33.95
CA THR A 17 -24.83 6.22 33.35
C THR A 17 -26.24 6.33 32.77
N VAL A 18 -26.35 6.20 31.44
CA VAL A 18 -27.63 6.28 30.70
C VAL A 18 -28.18 4.91 30.29
N GLY A 19 -27.45 3.84 30.62
CA GLY A 19 -27.92 2.47 30.42
C GLY A 19 -26.87 1.45 30.86
N SER A 20 -27.34 0.35 31.42
CA SER A 20 -26.54 -0.81 31.80
C SER A 20 -27.04 -2.06 31.08
N PHE A 21 -26.14 -3.01 30.87
CA PHE A 21 -26.46 -4.32 30.33
C PHE A 21 -25.78 -5.37 31.18
N THR A 22 -26.56 -6.28 31.77
CA THR A 22 -26.07 -7.34 32.64
C THR A 22 -26.18 -8.66 31.90
N GLN A 23 -25.05 -9.30 31.65
CA GLN A 23 -24.93 -10.59 30.98
C GLN A 23 -23.65 -11.28 31.46
N TYR A 24 -23.63 -12.61 31.40
CA TYR A 24 -22.40 -13.35 31.61
C TYR A 24 -21.35 -12.94 30.55
N PRO A 25 -20.08 -12.72 30.91
CA PRO A 25 -19.04 -12.30 29.96
C PRO A 25 -18.54 -13.48 29.10
N LEU A 26 -19.48 -14.24 28.53
CA LEU A 26 -19.23 -15.44 27.73
C LEU A 26 -19.87 -15.27 26.35
N ILE A 27 -19.13 -15.66 25.32
CA ILE A 27 -19.59 -15.73 23.94
C ILE A 27 -19.07 -17.01 23.28
N LEU A 28 -19.83 -17.58 22.36
CA LEU A 28 -19.34 -18.66 21.50
C LEU A 28 -18.21 -18.13 20.62
N ALA A 29 -17.09 -18.85 20.58
CA ALA A 29 -15.85 -18.36 19.96
C ALA A 29 -15.27 -19.29 18.88
N TRP A 30 -15.91 -20.41 18.54
CA TRP A 30 -15.48 -21.26 17.42
C TRP A 30 -15.56 -20.54 16.07
N SER A 31 -16.52 -19.62 15.94
CA SER A 31 -16.67 -18.77 14.77
C SER A 31 -16.78 -17.34 15.24
N ILE A 32 -15.93 -16.48 14.68
CA ILE A 32 -15.91 -15.05 14.96
C ILE A 32 -15.96 -14.29 13.65
N THR A 33 -16.48 -13.08 13.69
CA THR A 33 -16.44 -12.20 12.51
C THR A 33 -15.00 -11.77 12.23
N ILE A 34 -14.70 -11.48 10.97
CA ILE A 34 -13.38 -10.97 10.56
C ILE A 34 -12.99 -9.73 11.38
N HIS A 35 -13.94 -8.82 11.63
CA HIS A 35 -13.72 -7.64 12.48
C HIS A 35 -13.27 -7.99 13.90
N LYS A 36 -13.87 -9.02 14.51
CA LYS A 36 -13.49 -9.50 15.85
C LYS A 36 -12.19 -10.33 15.84
N SER A 37 -11.76 -10.79 14.67
CA SER A 37 -10.48 -11.48 14.48
C SER A 37 -9.28 -10.53 14.39
N GLN A 38 -9.50 -9.23 14.15
CA GLN A 38 -8.43 -8.25 13.98
C GLN A 38 -7.50 -8.24 15.20
N GLY A 39 -6.19 -8.29 14.94
CA GLY A 39 -5.16 -8.36 15.99
C GLY A 39 -4.97 -9.75 16.61
N LYS A 40 -5.75 -10.76 16.19
CA LYS A 40 -5.56 -12.16 16.62
C LYS A 40 -4.69 -12.91 15.62
N THR A 41 -4.16 -14.03 16.10
CA THR A 41 -3.35 -14.99 15.34
C THR A 41 -3.94 -16.38 15.53
N PHE A 42 -4.09 -17.13 14.45
CA PHE A 42 -4.62 -18.49 14.46
C PHE A 42 -3.66 -19.44 13.77
N GLU A 43 -3.52 -20.64 14.33
CA GLU A 43 -2.77 -21.72 13.68
C GLU A 43 -3.53 -22.32 12.50
N LYS A 44 -4.84 -22.48 12.66
CA LYS A 44 -5.76 -23.01 11.65
C LYS A 44 -7.01 -22.14 11.60
N ALA A 45 -7.47 -21.83 10.40
CA ALA A 45 -8.67 -21.03 10.18
C ALA A 45 -9.39 -21.46 8.91
N ILE A 46 -10.72 -21.55 8.99
CA ILE A 46 -11.60 -21.63 7.82
C ILE A 46 -12.17 -20.23 7.59
N VAL A 47 -11.90 -19.65 6.42
CA VAL A 47 -12.37 -18.33 6.04
C VAL A 47 -13.48 -18.45 5.00
N ASP A 48 -14.59 -17.76 5.27
CA ASP A 48 -15.77 -17.73 4.40
C ASP A 48 -16.06 -16.29 3.95
N PHE A 49 -15.97 -16.06 2.64
CA PHE A 49 -16.29 -14.79 1.98
C PHE A 49 -17.64 -14.81 1.26
N ASP A 50 -18.51 -15.81 1.48
CA ASP A 50 -19.71 -16.02 0.67
C ASP A 50 -20.66 -14.81 0.59
N ARG A 51 -20.82 -14.07 1.69
CA ARG A 51 -21.63 -12.84 1.72
C ARG A 51 -20.88 -11.60 1.22
N GLY A 52 -19.70 -11.80 0.65
CA GLY A 52 -18.76 -10.76 0.25
C GLY A 52 -18.03 -10.11 1.44
N THR A 53 -17.02 -9.32 1.10
CA THR A 53 -16.43 -8.33 2.00
C THR A 53 -17.10 -6.99 1.75
N PHE A 54 -17.31 -6.20 2.80
CA PHE A 54 -17.98 -4.89 2.72
C PHE A 54 -17.08 -3.73 3.17
N ALA A 55 -15.93 -4.02 3.77
CA ALA A 55 -15.00 -3.01 4.27
C ALA A 55 -13.62 -3.14 3.60
N HIS A 56 -12.97 -1.98 3.38
CA HIS A 56 -11.60 -1.93 2.89
C HIS A 56 -10.65 -2.71 3.81
N GLY A 57 -9.79 -3.55 3.22
CA GLY A 57 -8.83 -4.37 3.96
C GLY A 57 -9.42 -5.58 4.68
N GLN A 58 -10.74 -5.81 4.66
CA GLN A 58 -11.37 -6.93 5.39
C GLN A 58 -10.85 -8.29 4.93
N ALA A 59 -10.74 -8.53 3.63
CA ALA A 59 -10.14 -9.78 3.10
C ALA A 59 -8.70 -9.96 3.59
N TYR A 60 -7.89 -8.89 3.53
CA TYR A 60 -6.52 -8.93 4.03
C TYR A 60 -6.46 -9.23 5.53
N VAL A 61 -7.32 -8.63 6.34
CA VAL A 61 -7.41 -8.93 7.78
C VAL A 61 -7.66 -10.42 7.97
N ALA A 62 -8.66 -11.00 7.30
CA ALA A 62 -9.02 -12.41 7.44
C ALA A 62 -7.85 -13.35 7.07
N LEU A 63 -7.22 -13.12 5.91
CA LEU A 63 -6.13 -13.96 5.40
C LEU A 63 -4.87 -13.84 6.26
N SER A 64 -4.57 -12.64 6.76
CA SER A 64 -3.38 -12.38 7.58
C SER A 64 -3.48 -12.86 9.02
N ARG A 65 -4.63 -13.41 9.46
CA ARG A 65 -4.72 -13.97 10.82
C ARG A 65 -4.11 -15.36 10.94
N CYS A 66 -3.97 -16.10 9.83
CA CYS A 66 -3.41 -17.45 9.85
C CYS A 66 -1.88 -17.39 9.74
N VAL A 67 -1.19 -18.18 10.57
CA VAL A 67 0.29 -18.22 10.60
C VAL A 67 0.89 -18.90 9.37
N SER A 68 0.14 -19.78 8.71
CA SER A 68 0.63 -20.53 7.55
C SER A 68 -0.47 -20.73 6.52
N LEU A 69 -0.09 -20.88 5.25
CA LEU A 69 -1.02 -21.21 4.17
C LEU A 69 -1.65 -22.60 4.37
N THR A 70 -0.89 -23.57 4.89
CA THR A 70 -1.40 -24.93 5.17
C THR A 70 -2.50 -24.94 6.23
N GLY A 71 -2.45 -24.02 7.19
CA GLY A 71 -3.50 -23.85 8.20
C GLY A 71 -4.75 -23.09 7.71
N LEU A 72 -4.68 -22.49 6.52
CA LEU A 72 -5.75 -21.65 5.98
C LEU A 72 -6.60 -22.43 4.97
N VAL A 73 -7.89 -22.56 5.27
CA VAL A 73 -8.86 -23.13 4.35
C VAL A 73 -9.82 -22.05 3.90
N LEU A 74 -9.98 -21.91 2.59
CA LEU A 74 -10.99 -21.02 2.00
C LEU A 74 -12.22 -21.85 1.68
N LYS A 75 -13.37 -21.50 2.26
CA LYS A 75 -14.63 -22.22 2.00
C LYS A 75 -15.08 -22.07 0.53
N LYS A 76 -14.77 -20.93 -0.08
CA LYS A 76 -14.99 -20.62 -1.50
C LYS A 76 -13.77 -19.88 -2.06
N PRO A 77 -13.54 -19.93 -3.39
CA PRO A 77 -12.47 -19.16 -4.03
C PRO A 77 -12.57 -17.66 -3.72
N VAL A 78 -11.41 -17.01 -3.59
CA VAL A 78 -11.34 -15.55 -3.45
C VAL A 78 -11.52 -14.93 -4.84
N GLU A 79 -12.48 -14.02 -4.95
CA GLU A 79 -12.73 -13.25 -6.17
C GLU A 79 -12.15 -11.83 -6.05
N PRO A 80 -11.83 -11.16 -7.17
CA PRO A 80 -11.35 -9.77 -7.15
C PRO A 80 -12.27 -8.80 -6.40
N ARG A 81 -13.59 -9.02 -6.44
CA ARG A 81 -14.58 -8.21 -5.70
C ARG A 81 -14.41 -8.24 -4.17
N HIS A 82 -13.74 -9.27 -3.63
CA HIS A 82 -13.46 -9.37 -2.20
C HIS A 82 -12.27 -8.50 -1.77
N ILE A 83 -11.49 -7.98 -2.73
CA ILE A 83 -10.28 -7.20 -2.45
C ILE A 83 -10.60 -5.72 -2.63
N MET A 84 -10.95 -5.08 -1.51
CA MET A 84 -11.25 -3.66 -1.46
C MET A 84 -10.10 -2.90 -0.80
N ILE A 85 -9.55 -1.90 -1.49
CA ILE A 85 -8.45 -1.05 -1.00
C ILE A 85 -8.95 0.39 -0.93
N ASP A 86 -8.68 1.08 0.18
CA ASP A 86 -8.98 2.50 0.31
C ASP A 86 -7.94 3.33 -0.45
N TRP A 87 -8.41 4.16 -1.38
CA TRP A 87 -7.56 5.02 -2.21
C TRP A 87 -6.75 6.03 -1.37
N LYS A 88 -7.29 6.50 -0.22
CA LYS A 88 -6.59 7.44 0.67
C LYS A 88 -5.39 6.77 1.30
N VAL A 89 -5.55 5.53 1.76
CA VAL A 89 -4.45 4.72 2.32
C VAL A 89 -3.40 4.45 1.24
N SER A 90 -3.84 4.07 0.03
CA SER A 90 -2.93 3.85 -1.10
C SER A 90 -2.14 5.12 -1.44
N LYS A 91 -2.81 6.27 -1.56
CA LYS A 91 -2.18 7.58 -1.81
C LYS A 91 -1.18 7.95 -0.72
N TYR A 92 -1.52 7.73 0.54
CA TYR A 92 -0.64 8.04 1.68
C TYR A 92 0.63 7.17 1.66
N LEU A 93 0.49 5.86 1.48
CA LEU A 93 1.64 4.93 1.43
C LEU A 93 2.56 5.26 0.24
N THR A 94 1.98 5.58 -0.91
CA THR A 94 2.73 6.02 -2.09
C THR A 94 3.46 7.33 -1.86
N GLY A 95 2.80 8.33 -1.28
CA GLY A 95 3.44 9.59 -0.90
C GLY A 95 4.62 9.40 0.05
N ARG A 96 4.48 8.49 1.03
CA ARG A 96 5.58 8.12 1.93
C ARG A 96 6.74 7.43 1.21
N ALA A 97 6.44 6.49 0.31
CA ALA A 97 7.48 5.82 -0.47
C ALA A 97 8.30 6.82 -1.29
N TYR A 98 7.65 7.83 -1.89
CA TYR A 98 8.36 8.91 -2.59
C TYR A 98 9.23 9.75 -1.63
N ALA A 99 8.68 10.16 -0.48
CA ALA A 99 9.43 10.94 0.50
C ALA A 99 10.64 10.18 1.08
N GLU A 100 10.51 8.86 1.30
CA GLU A 100 11.62 8.01 1.74
C GLU A 100 12.67 7.81 0.64
N ALA A 101 12.24 7.64 -0.61
CA ALA A 101 13.15 7.55 -1.75
C ALA A 101 13.92 8.86 -1.96
N GLU A 102 13.27 10.01 -1.79
CA GLU A 102 13.89 11.34 -1.92
C GLU A 102 14.95 11.58 -0.84
N LYS A 103 14.69 11.12 0.40
CA LYS A 103 15.70 11.17 1.48
C LYS A 103 16.93 10.31 1.20
N ARG A 104 16.77 9.19 0.50
CA ARG A 104 17.88 8.29 0.15
C ARG A 104 18.71 8.85 -1.00
N LEU A 105 18.04 9.32 -2.04
CA LEU A 105 18.66 9.87 -3.24
C LEU A 105 17.71 10.89 -3.84
N SER A 106 18.14 12.15 -3.92
CA SER A 106 17.31 13.22 -4.48
C SER A 106 16.95 12.95 -5.94
N VAL A 107 15.87 13.56 -6.42
CA VAL A 107 15.50 13.46 -7.85
C VAL A 107 16.67 13.91 -8.74
N ASP A 108 17.37 14.98 -8.39
CA ASP A 108 18.51 15.49 -9.16
C ASP A 108 19.68 14.51 -9.18
N ALA A 109 19.97 13.86 -8.05
CA ALA A 109 21.04 12.85 -7.98
C ALA A 109 20.68 11.62 -8.84
N LYS A 110 19.41 11.19 -8.84
CA LYS A 110 18.93 10.13 -9.73
C LYS A 110 19.07 10.52 -11.20
N ALA A 111 18.66 11.74 -11.55
CA ALA A 111 18.77 12.26 -12.92
C ALA A 111 20.22 12.23 -13.41
N ARG A 112 21.18 12.69 -12.59
CA ARG A 112 22.62 12.65 -12.91
C ARG A 112 23.13 11.23 -13.13
N ILE A 113 22.70 10.26 -12.31
CA ILE A 113 23.11 8.86 -12.48
C ILE A 113 22.65 8.31 -13.83
N ILE A 114 21.41 8.64 -14.22
CA ILE A 114 20.81 8.20 -15.49
C ILE A 114 21.46 8.91 -16.67
N GLU A 115 21.75 10.20 -16.54
CA GLU A 115 22.39 11.02 -17.57
C GLU A 115 23.78 10.50 -17.90
N LEU A 116 24.61 10.30 -16.88
CA LEU A 116 25.93 9.68 -17.04
C LEU A 116 25.83 8.26 -17.62
N ALA A 117 24.81 7.47 -17.23
CA ALA A 117 24.61 6.15 -17.83
C ALA A 117 24.22 6.24 -19.31
N ALA A 118 23.46 7.26 -19.72
CA ALA A 118 23.10 7.50 -21.11
C ALA A 118 24.33 7.92 -21.94
N GLU A 119 25.20 8.77 -21.38
CA GLU A 119 26.46 9.19 -22.01
C GLU A 119 27.44 8.02 -22.19
N GLU A 120 27.55 7.15 -21.18
CA GLU A 120 28.42 5.98 -21.17
C GLU A 120 27.86 4.80 -22.01
N GLY A 121 26.59 4.86 -22.44
CA GLY A 121 25.88 3.73 -23.06
C GLY A 121 25.63 2.56 -22.10
N SER A 122 25.68 2.82 -20.80
CA SER A 122 25.49 1.84 -19.72
C SER A 122 24.00 1.63 -19.40
N ARG A 123 23.67 0.47 -18.85
CA ARG A 123 22.29 0.14 -18.45
C ARG A 123 22.04 0.54 -17.01
N VAL A 124 20.77 0.82 -16.67
CA VAL A 124 20.34 1.06 -15.30
C VAL A 124 19.25 0.11 -14.87
N LYS A 125 19.41 -0.46 -13.68
CA LYS A 125 18.39 -1.24 -13.01
C LYS A 125 17.61 -0.31 -12.09
N ILE A 126 16.30 -0.24 -12.31
CA ILE A 126 15.40 0.64 -11.56
C ILE A 126 14.31 -0.15 -10.86
N VAL A 127 13.93 0.32 -9.67
CA VAL A 127 12.65 -0.04 -9.02
C VAL A 127 11.67 1.11 -9.26
N TYR A 128 10.77 0.90 -10.22
CA TYR A 128 9.81 1.90 -10.67
C TYR A 128 8.43 1.70 -10.04
N LEU A 129 7.82 2.77 -9.52
CA LEU A 129 6.45 2.74 -9.01
C LEU A 129 5.46 3.15 -10.10
N LYS A 130 4.57 2.23 -10.50
CA LYS A 130 3.52 2.51 -11.48
C LYS A 130 2.38 3.35 -10.89
N ALA A 131 1.49 3.83 -11.77
CA ALA A 131 0.32 4.61 -11.37
C ALA A 131 -0.66 3.84 -10.46
N ASP A 132 -0.70 2.52 -10.58
CA ASP A 132 -1.47 1.60 -9.71
C ASP A 132 -0.74 1.23 -8.41
N ASN A 133 0.38 1.91 -8.11
CA ASN A 133 1.24 1.66 -6.96
C ASN A 133 1.91 0.28 -6.94
N THR A 134 1.92 -0.43 -8.07
CA THR A 134 2.71 -1.65 -8.21
C THR A 134 4.18 -1.30 -8.47
N LYS A 135 5.08 -1.96 -7.73
CA LYS A 135 6.52 -1.85 -7.97
C LYS A 135 6.90 -2.74 -9.15
N SER A 136 7.68 -2.21 -10.08
CA SER A 136 8.22 -2.93 -11.22
C SER A 136 9.73 -2.79 -11.22
N ARG A 137 10.44 -3.92 -11.22
CA ARG A 137 11.88 -3.94 -11.47
C ARG A 137 12.11 -3.93 -12.97
N ARG A 138 13.01 -3.08 -13.45
CA ARG A 138 13.30 -2.94 -14.88
C ARG A 138 14.79 -2.74 -15.10
N VAL A 139 15.27 -3.19 -16.25
CA VAL A 139 16.59 -2.83 -16.80
C VAL A 139 16.30 -1.95 -18.01
N VAL A 140 16.84 -0.75 -17.99
CA VAL A 140 16.60 0.27 -19.02
C VAL A 140 17.93 0.76 -19.55
N SER A 141 18.05 0.85 -20.86
CA SER A 141 19.14 1.55 -21.54
C SER A 141 18.71 3.00 -21.74
N PRO A 142 19.15 3.96 -20.89
CA PRO A 142 18.72 5.33 -20.98
C PRO A 142 19.30 5.99 -22.23
N ALA A 143 18.49 6.78 -22.93
CA ALA A 143 18.86 7.51 -24.13
C ALA A 143 18.98 9.01 -23.86
N ARG A 144 18.03 9.59 -23.11
CA ARG A 144 18.02 11.01 -22.77
C ARG A 144 17.34 11.26 -21.43
N VAL A 145 17.90 12.16 -20.63
CA VAL A 145 17.27 12.73 -19.43
C VAL A 145 16.88 14.19 -19.71
N GLY A 146 15.74 14.63 -19.18
CA GLY A 146 15.32 16.02 -19.29
C GLY A 146 13.86 16.25 -18.93
N GLU A 147 13.39 17.47 -19.19
CA GLU A 147 11.97 17.79 -19.06
C GLU A 147 11.16 17.09 -20.15
N MET A 148 10.08 16.45 -19.73
CA MET A 148 9.14 15.71 -20.56
C MET A 148 7.72 16.16 -20.24
N GLU A 149 6.81 16.02 -21.21
CA GLU A 149 5.43 16.45 -21.04
C GLU A 149 4.46 15.27 -21.19
N TYR A 150 3.49 15.19 -20.28
CA TYR A 150 2.38 14.24 -20.40
C TYR A 150 1.08 14.91 -19.96
N GLN A 151 0.08 14.90 -20.85
CA GLN A 151 -1.23 15.52 -20.60
C GLN A 151 -1.13 16.99 -20.12
N GLY A 152 -0.27 17.80 -20.74
CA GLY A 152 -0.12 19.23 -20.41
C GLY A 152 0.68 19.52 -19.14
N LYS A 153 1.38 18.53 -18.57
CA LYS A 153 2.21 18.70 -17.37
C LYS A 153 3.65 18.30 -17.65
N ALA A 154 4.57 19.25 -17.44
CA ALA A 154 6.00 19.00 -17.46
C ALA A 154 6.44 18.20 -16.23
N PHE A 155 7.39 17.29 -16.41
CA PHE A 155 8.04 16.54 -15.34
C PHE A 155 9.47 16.16 -15.76
N LEU A 156 10.34 15.98 -14.77
CA LEU A 156 11.68 15.44 -15.01
C LEU A 156 11.60 13.94 -15.28
N GLY A 157 12.01 13.53 -16.47
CA GLY A 157 11.94 12.16 -16.95
C GLY A 157 13.18 11.73 -17.71
N PHE A 158 13.21 10.46 -18.08
CA PHE A 158 14.18 9.93 -19.01
C PHE A 158 13.53 8.95 -19.98
N SER A 159 14.00 8.93 -21.22
CA SER A 159 13.60 7.97 -22.24
C SER A 159 14.67 6.89 -22.33
N GLY A 160 14.25 5.68 -22.65
CA GLY A 160 15.18 4.57 -22.84
C GLY A 160 14.49 3.30 -23.27
N PHE A 161 15.30 2.35 -23.74
CA PHE A 161 14.82 1.03 -24.15
C PHE A 161 14.59 0.16 -22.91
N ASP A 162 13.35 -0.30 -22.71
CA ASP A 162 12.97 -1.18 -21.59
C ASP A 162 13.13 -2.64 -22.00
N GLU A 163 14.17 -3.31 -21.52
CA GLU A 163 14.47 -4.70 -21.89
C GLU A 163 13.32 -5.67 -21.52
N LEU A 164 12.54 -5.36 -20.48
CA LEU A 164 11.42 -6.20 -20.06
C LEU A 164 10.25 -6.14 -21.05
N ARG A 165 10.10 -5.03 -21.78
CA ARG A 165 8.98 -4.78 -22.69
C ARG A 165 9.39 -4.80 -24.16
N GLY A 166 10.68 -4.67 -24.46
CA GLY A 166 11.21 -4.66 -25.82
C GLY A 166 10.85 -3.40 -26.61
N GLU A 167 10.58 -2.28 -25.94
CA GLU A 167 10.14 -1.03 -26.57
C GLU A 167 10.80 0.19 -25.89
N GLU A 168 10.88 1.31 -26.60
CA GLU A 168 11.27 2.59 -26.01
C GLU A 168 10.14 3.15 -25.14
N ARG A 169 10.51 3.60 -23.93
CA ARG A 169 9.57 4.13 -22.95
C ARG A 169 10.13 5.35 -22.25
N VAL A 170 9.19 6.17 -21.79
CA VAL A 170 9.46 7.31 -20.91
C VAL A 170 9.19 6.94 -19.47
N PHE A 171 10.14 7.26 -18.59
CA PHE A 171 10.06 7.05 -17.16
C PHE A 171 10.21 8.39 -16.44
N ARG A 172 9.33 8.65 -15.47
CA ARG A 172 9.48 9.81 -14.58
C ARG A 172 10.54 9.52 -13.50
N VAL A 173 11.48 10.44 -13.29
CA VAL A 173 12.58 10.25 -12.32
C VAL A 173 12.05 10.23 -10.89
N ASP A 174 11.04 11.05 -10.57
CA ASP A 174 10.38 11.09 -9.26
C ASP A 174 9.72 9.76 -8.87
N ARG A 175 9.42 8.90 -9.85
CA ARG A 175 8.83 7.55 -9.62
C ARG A 175 9.86 6.43 -9.53
N VAL A 176 11.15 6.74 -9.66
CA VAL A 176 12.24 5.80 -9.45
C VAL A 176 12.54 5.76 -7.95
N LEU A 177 12.22 4.63 -7.31
CA LEU A 177 12.44 4.43 -5.87
C LEU A 177 13.91 4.07 -5.58
N GLU A 178 14.51 3.25 -6.44
CA GLU A 178 15.89 2.76 -6.34
C GLU A 178 16.48 2.69 -7.74
N ILE A 179 17.77 2.98 -7.87
CA ILE A 179 18.53 2.93 -9.12
C ILE A 179 19.94 2.38 -8.86
N GLU A 180 20.40 1.53 -9.76
CA GLU A 180 21.74 0.93 -9.75
C GLU A 180 22.25 0.86 -11.20
N ARG A 181 23.52 1.18 -11.44
CA ARG A 181 24.14 0.99 -12.75
C ARG A 181 24.45 -0.48 -12.98
N VAL A 182 24.16 -0.96 -14.18
CA VAL A 182 24.49 -2.30 -14.65
C VAL A 182 25.61 -2.13 -15.67
N GLY A 183 26.80 -2.59 -15.28
CA GLY A 183 27.99 -2.63 -16.15
C GLY A 183 27.87 -3.58 -17.31
#